data_AF-W1DVD8-F1
#
_entry.id   AF-W1DVD8-F1
#
_cell.length_a   1.000
_cell.length_b   1.000
_cell.length_c   1.000
_cell.angle_alpha   90.00
_cell.angle_beta   90.00
_cell.angle_gamma   90.00
#
_symmetry.space_group_name_H-M   'P 1'
#
loop_
_entity.id
_entity.type
_entity.pdbx_description
1 polymer ?
#
loop_
_entity_poly.entity_id
_entity_poly.type
_entity_poly.pdbx_seq_one_letter_code
_entity_poly.pdbx_strand_id
1 'polypeptide(L)'
;MFLSSLMAIAAVLIMGVISPGPSFIFVARNAVARSRLHGMVTALGTGAGAAIFSIMAMLGLQKVLTAVPELFIGLKVAGGLYLLWLGYKIFRGSAQRWIFPPAGWPATALC
;
A
#
# COMPACT_ATOMS: atom_id res chain seq x y z
N MET A 1 -22.72 -15.74 14.02
CA MET A 1 -21.79 -14.63 14.39
C MET A 1 -20.36 -14.85 13.89
N PHE A 2 -19.71 -15.98 14.14
CA PHE A 2 -18.34 -16.20 13.66
C PHE A 2 -18.24 -16.30 12.12
N LEU A 3 -19.12 -17.09 11.49
CA LEU A 3 -19.13 -17.26 10.03
C LEU A 3 -19.44 -15.94 9.28
N SER A 4 -20.33 -15.11 9.83
CA SER A 4 -20.63 -13.78 9.28
C SER A 4 -19.43 -12.83 9.37
N SER A 5 -18.66 -12.86 10.46
CA SER A 5 -17.45 -12.04 10.60
C SER A 5 -16.33 -12.47 9.64
N LEU A 6 -16.15 -13.78 9.46
CA LEU A 6 -15.19 -14.33 8.49
C LEU A 6 -15.55 -13.93 7.05
N MET A 7 -16.83 -14.02 6.69
CA MET A 7 -17.31 -13.60 5.37
C MET A 7 -17.16 -12.08 5.15
N ALA A 8 -17.43 -11.26 6.18
CA ALA A 8 -17.25 -9.82 6.09
C ALA A 8 -15.77 -9.43 5.90
N ILE A 9 -14.85 -10.02 6.69
CA ILE A 9 -13.41 -9.77 6.56
C ILE A 9 -12.92 -10.25 5.19
N ALA A 10 -13.32 -11.44 4.75
CA ALA A 10 -12.97 -11.97 3.44
C ALA A 10 -13.43 -11.03 2.31
N ALA A 11 -14.66 -10.53 2.37
CA ALA A 11 -15.19 -9.60 1.37
C ALA A 11 -14.38 -8.29 1.31
N VAL A 12 -14.04 -7.71 2.47
CA VAL A 12 -13.22 -6.49 2.55
C VAL A 12 -11.80 -6.74 2.04
N LEU A 13 -11.19 -7.88 2.38
CA LEU A 13 -9.86 -8.25 1.89
C LEU A 13 -9.85 -8.44 0.36
N ILE A 14 -10.87 -9.09 -0.20
CA ILE A 14 -11.01 -9.24 -1.66
C ILE A 14 -11.13 -7.86 -2.33
N MET A 15 -11.99 -6.97 -1.81
CA MET A 15 -12.08 -5.59 -2.31
C MET A 15 -10.74 -4.84 -2.21
N GLY A 16 -10.02 -5.01 -1.10
CA GLY A 16 -8.72 -4.41 -0.87
C GLY A 16 -7.64 -4.88 -1.85
N VAL A 17 -7.66 -6.16 -2.22
CA VAL A 17 -6.73 -6.74 -3.20
C VAL A 17 -7.04 -6.28 -4.63
N ILE A 18 -8.32 -6.10 -4.97
CA ILE A 18 -8.73 -5.64 -6.31
C ILE A 18 -8.27 -4.20 -6.57
N SER A 19 -8.24 -3.35 -5.54
CA SER A 19 -7.75 -1.98 -5.68
C SER A 19 -6.22 -1.96 -5.59
N PRO A 20 -5.46 -1.82 -6.70
CA PRO A 20 -4.00 -1.69 -6.63
C PRO A 20 -3.64 -0.44 -5.81
N GLY A 21 -3.37 -0.66 -4.52
CA GLY A 21 -3.14 0.40 -3.56
C GLY A 21 -1.77 1.08 -3.75
N PRO A 22 -1.50 2.16 -2.99
CA PRO A 22 -0.25 2.89 -3.07
C PRO A 22 0.99 2.01 -2.80
N SER A 23 0.84 0.97 -1.96
CA SER A 23 1.90 0.00 -1.69
C SER A 23 2.26 -0.84 -2.93
N PHE A 24 1.26 -1.33 -3.67
CA PHE A 24 1.51 -2.07 -4.92
C PHE A 24 2.14 -1.16 -5.98
N ILE A 25 1.64 0.07 -6.13
CA ILE A 25 2.22 1.07 -7.04
C ILE A 25 3.68 1.37 -6.66
N PHE A 26 3.99 1.46 -5.37
CA PHE A 26 5.34 1.72 -4.89
C PHE A 26 6.29 0.56 -5.22
N VAL A 27 5.89 -0.69 -4.98
CA VAL A 27 6.68 -1.88 -5.34
C VAL A 27 6.86 -1.97 -6.86
N ALA A 28 5.78 -1.78 -7.63
CA ALA A 28 5.83 -1.78 -9.10
C ALA A 28 6.75 -0.67 -9.64
N ARG A 29 6.67 0.55 -9.11
CA ARG A 29 7.59 1.64 -9.48
C ARG A 29 9.04 1.29 -9.16
N ASN A 30 9.33 0.69 -8.00
CA ASN A 30 10.71 0.30 -7.67
C ASN A 30 11.23 -0.85 -8.55
N ALA A 31 10.36 -1.80 -8.90
CA ALA A 31 10.70 -2.90 -9.81
C ALA A 31 11.02 -2.40 -11.23
N VAL A 32 10.23 -1.44 -11.73
CA VAL A 32 10.37 -0.88 -13.08
C VAL A 32 11.48 0.19 -13.16
N ALA A 33 11.57 1.09 -12.18
CA ALA A 33 12.47 2.26 -12.24
C ALA A 33 13.91 1.98 -11.81
N ARG A 34 14.16 0.94 -11.00
CA ARG A 34 15.52 0.59 -10.56
C ARG A 34 15.96 -0.80 -11.01
N SER A 35 15.31 -1.86 -10.53
CA SER A 35 15.60 -3.25 -10.90
C SER A 35 14.63 -4.20 -10.19
N ARG A 36 14.49 -5.43 -10.73
CA ARG A 36 13.72 -6.53 -10.12
C ARG A 36 14.12 -6.81 -8.67
N LEU A 37 15.42 -6.73 -8.34
CA LEU A 37 15.90 -6.95 -6.96
C LEU A 37 15.38 -5.89 -5.98
N HIS A 38 15.35 -4.62 -6.37
CA HIS A 38 14.80 -3.55 -5.53
C HIS A 38 13.28 -3.72 -5.33
N GLY A 39 12.57 -4.23 -6.35
CA GLY A 39 11.18 -4.65 -6.22
C GLY A 39 10.99 -5.77 -5.19
N MET A 40 11.86 -6.80 -5.22
CA MET A 40 11.79 -7.92 -4.26
C MET A 40 12.07 -7.46 -2.83
N VAL A 41 13.09 -6.64 -2.61
CA VAL A 41 13.42 -6.12 -1.27
C VAL A 41 12.28 -5.26 -0.71
N THR A 42 11.67 -4.41 -1.53
CA THR A 42 10.53 -3.58 -1.12
C THR A 42 9.28 -4.41 -0.83
N ALA A 43 9.01 -5.47 -1.61
CA ALA A 43 7.94 -6.42 -1.33
C ALA A 43 8.17 -7.19 -0.02
N LEU A 44 9.39 -7.69 0.20
CA LEU A 44 9.76 -8.40 1.43
C LEU A 44 9.66 -7.50 2.66
N GLY A 45 10.12 -6.26 2.57
CA GLY A 45 9.99 -5.29 3.67
C GLY A 45 8.54 -4.99 4.02
N THR A 46 7.69 -4.83 2.99
CA THR A 46 6.25 -4.60 3.20
C THR A 46 5.58 -5.82 3.84
N GLY A 47 5.92 -7.04 3.39
CA GLY A 47 5.41 -8.28 3.97
C GLY A 47 5.88 -8.52 5.40
N ALA A 48 7.15 -8.28 5.70
CA ALA A 48 7.70 -8.38 7.04
C ALA A 48 7.03 -7.38 8.01
N GLY A 49 6.81 -6.15 7.59
CA GLY A 49 6.08 -5.15 8.37
C GLY A 49 4.64 -5.60 8.68
N ALA A 50 3.92 -6.14 7.69
CA ALA A 50 2.58 -6.67 7.89
C ALA A 50 2.54 -7.87 8.85
N ALA A 51 3.54 -8.75 8.80
CA ALA A 51 3.67 -9.88 9.71
C ALA A 51 3.92 -9.42 11.16
N ILE A 52 4.86 -8.49 11.36
CA ILE A 52 5.15 -7.91 12.68
C ILE A 52 3.91 -7.23 13.27
N PHE A 53 3.19 -6.45 12.45
CA PHE A 53 1.95 -5.81 12.87
C PHE A 53 0.86 -6.84 13.25
N SER A 54 0.71 -7.92 12.48
CA SER A 54 -0.26 -8.97 12.77
C SER A 54 0.05 -9.68 14.09
N ILE A 55 1.33 -9.95 14.37
CA ILE A 55 1.77 -10.51 15.66
C ILE A 55 1.44 -9.53 16.80
N MET A 56 1.75 -8.24 16.63
CA MET A 56 1.43 -7.21 17.62
C MET A 56 -0.08 -7.13 17.89
N ALA A 57 -0.91 -7.23 16.84
CA ALA A 57 -2.36 -7.28 16.97
C ALA A 57 -2.84 -8.50 17.75
N MET A 58 -2.29 -9.69 17.49
CA MET A 58 -2.61 -10.92 18.21
C MET A 58 -2.18 -10.89 19.68
N LEU A 59 -1.05 -10.24 19.99
CA LEU A 59 -0.57 -10.02 21.36
C LEU A 59 -1.46 -9.09 22.20
N GLY A 60 -2.52 -8.53 21.60
CA GLY A 60 -3.51 -7.75 22.33
C GLY A 60 -3.31 -6.25 22.23
N LEU A 61 -2.68 -5.76 21.15
CA LEU A 61 -2.67 -4.32 20.82
C LEU A 61 -4.08 -3.72 20.91
N GLN A 62 -5.10 -4.47 20.49
CA GLN A 62 -6.50 -4.07 20.58
C GLN A 62 -6.95 -3.83 22.03
N LYS A 63 -6.53 -4.67 22.98
CA LYS A 63 -6.89 -4.50 24.40
C LYS A 63 -6.28 -3.23 25.00
N VAL A 64 -5.04 -2.92 24.64
CA VAL A 64 -4.34 -1.71 25.07
C VAL A 64 -5.03 -0.47 24.49
N LEU A 65 -5.40 -0.50 23.20
CA LEU A 65 -6.08 0.61 22.54
C LEU A 65 -7.48 0.87 23.11
N THR A 66 -8.21 -0.17 23.55
CA THR A 66 -9.51 0.01 24.21
C THR A 66 -9.42 0.52 25.64
N ALA A 67 -8.27 0.40 26.31
CA ALA A 67 -8.08 0.90 27.67
C ALA A 67 -7.97 2.44 27.73
N VAL A 68 -7.51 3.07 26.64
CA VAL A 68 -7.39 4.53 26.53
C VAL A 68 -8.16 5.03 25.30
N PRO A 69 -9.47 5.32 25.44
CA PRO A 69 -10.34 5.67 24.32
C PRO A 69 -9.90 6.95 23.58
N GLU A 70 -9.34 7.94 24.29
CA GLU A 70 -8.80 9.16 23.69
C GLU A 70 -7.68 8.88 22.68
N LEU A 71 -6.78 7.93 23.01
CA LEU A 71 -5.67 7.56 22.14
C LEU A 71 -6.17 6.81 20.89
N PHE A 72 -7.19 5.97 21.05
CA PHE A 72 -7.80 5.25 19.93
C PHE A 72 -8.51 6.18 18.95
N ILE A 73 -9.23 7.19 19.47
CA ILE A 73 -9.86 8.23 18.64
C ILE A 73 -8.79 9.07 17.94
N GLY A 74 -7.77 9.52 18.67
CA GLY A 74 -6.64 10.26 18.11
C GLY A 74 -5.94 9.51 16.97
N LEU A 75 -5.68 8.22 17.15
CA LEU A 75 -5.09 7.36 16.13
C LEU A 75 -5.97 7.22 14.88
N LYS A 76 -7.29 7.04 15.08
CA LYS A 76 -8.26 6.97 13.96
C LYS A 76 -8.30 8.27 13.16
N VAL A 77 -8.35 9.41 13.84
CA VAL A 77 -8.39 10.73 13.20
C VAL A 77 -7.07 10.99 12.48
N ALA A 78 -5.93 10.75 13.13
CA ALA A 78 -4.61 10.92 12.53
C ALA A 78 -4.43 10.02 11.29
N GLY A 79 -4.86 8.75 11.37
CA GLY A 79 -4.84 7.82 10.25
C GLY A 79 -5.72 8.27 9.08
N GLY A 80 -6.95 8.71 9.36
CA GLY A 80 -7.86 9.25 8.35
C GLY A 80 -7.31 10.52 7.68
N LEU A 81 -6.75 11.45 8.47
CA LEU A 81 -6.15 12.68 7.97
C LEU A 81 -4.91 12.39 7.10
N TYR A 82 -4.09 11.40 7.49
CA TYR A 82 -2.95 10.94 6.70
C TYR A 82 -3.38 10.37 5.34
N LEU A 83 -4.46 9.58 5.30
CA LEU A 83 -5.00 9.05 4.05
C LEU A 83 -5.56 10.15 3.13
N LEU A 84 -6.26 11.14 3.70
CA LEU A 84 -6.73 12.31 2.94
C LEU A 84 -5.56 13.09 2.34
N TRP A 85 -4.52 13.33 3.13
CA TRP A 85 -3.30 14.01 2.66
C TRP A 85 -2.58 13.23 1.56
N LEU A 86 -2.46 11.91 1.72
CA LEU A 86 -1.84 11.04 0.72
C LEU A 86 -2.66 11.01 -0.58
N GLY A 87 -4.00 10.93 -0.48
CA GLY A 87 -4.90 11.00 -1.62
C GLY A 87 -4.76 12.31 -2.38
N TYR A 88 -4.72 13.44 -1.67
CA TYR A 88 -4.49 14.76 -2.27
C TYR A 88 -3.14 14.84 -3.00
N LYS A 89 -2.07 14.29 -2.41
CA LYS A 89 -0.73 14.26 -3.02
C LYS A 89 -0.70 13.45 -4.32
N ILE A 90 -1.37 12.31 -4.35
CA ILE A 90 -1.48 11.46 -5.55
C ILE A 90 -2.26 12.19 -6.65
N PHE A 91 -3.40 12.82 -6.30
CA PHE A 91 -4.22 13.56 -7.26
C PHE A 91 -3.42 14.70 -7.92
N ARG A 92 -2.66 15.46 -7.12
CA ARG A 92 -1.81 16.54 -7.63
C ARG A 92 -0.61 16.04 -8.45
N GLY A 93 0.00 14.91 -8.07
CA GLY A 93 1.14 14.32 -8.79
C GLY A 93 0.77 13.66 -10.12
N SER A 94 -0.49 13.22 -10.29
CA SER A 94 -0.99 12.63 -11.53
C SER A 94 -1.04 13.60 -12.73
N ALA A 95 -0.89 14.90 -12.49
CA ALA A 95 -0.88 15.93 -13.54
C ALA A 95 0.41 15.97 -14.38
N GLN A 96 1.45 15.20 -14.02
CA GLN A 96 2.64 15.05 -14.86
C GLN A 96 2.31 14.15 -16.05
N ARG A 97 2.19 14.75 -17.23
CA ARG A 97 2.02 14.05 -18.51
C ARG A 97 3.16 13.06 -18.70
N TRP A 98 2.80 11.78 -18.83
CA TRP A 98 3.68 10.76 -19.37
C TRP A 98 4.01 11.12 -20.83
N ILE A 99 5.07 11.91 -21.03
CA ILE A 99 5.64 12.13 -22.35
C ILE A 99 6.37 10.82 -22.67
N PHE A 100 5.72 9.93 -23.42
CA PHE A 100 6.38 8.79 -24.02
C PHE A 100 7.41 9.36 -25.01
N PRO A 101 8.72 9.18 -24.79
CA PRO A 101 9.70 9.52 -25.81
C PRO A 101 9.33 8.70 -27.05
N PRO A 102 9.20 9.32 -28.24
CA PRO A 102 8.98 8.54 -29.45
C PRO A 102 10.05 7.46 -29.50
N ALA A 103 9.64 6.21 -29.76
CA ALA A 103 10.56 5.09 -29.88
C ALA A 103 11.51 5.39 -31.05
N GLY A 104 12.63 6.04 -30.73
CA GLY A 104 13.75 6.25 -31.62
C GLY A 104 14.51 4.93 -31.64
N TRP A 105 14.06 4.00 -32.47
CA TRP A 105 14.84 2.84 -32.83
C TRP A 105 16.15 3.37 -33.43
N PRO A 106 17.33 3.12 -32.81
CA PRO A 106 18.57 3.45 -33.48
C PRO A 106 18.65 2.58 -34.73
N ALA A 107 18.79 3.23 -35.89
CA ALA A 107 18.90 2.59 -37.20
C ALA A 107 20.09 1.62 -37.36
N THR A 108 20.83 1.36 -36.28
CA THR A 108 21.99 0.45 -36.20
C THR A 108 21.63 -0.98 -35.78
N ALA A 109 20.37 -1.32 -35.53
CA ALA A 109 19.94 -2.68 -35.15
C ALA A 109 19.55 -3.59 -36.35
N LEU A 110 19.74 -3.12 -37.59
CA LEU A 110 19.37 -3.83 -38.83
C LEU A 110 20.56 -4.16 -39.75
N CYS A 111 21.80 -4.00 -39.30
CA CYS A 111 23.00 -4.45 -40.00
C CYS A 111 23.76 -5.52 -39.20
#